data_AF-A0AAD7ZA29-F1
#
_entry.id   AF-A0AAD7ZA29-F1
#
_cell.length_a   1.000
_cell.length_b   1.000
_cell.length_c   1.000
_cell.angle_alpha   90.00
_cell.angle_beta   90.00
_cell.angle_gamma   90.00
#
_symmetry.space_group_name_H-M   'P 1'
#
loop_
_entity.id
_entity.type
_entity.pdbx_description
1 polymer ?
#
loop_
_entity_poly.entity_id
_entity_poly.type
_entity_poly.pdbx_seq_one_letter_code
_entity_poly.pdbx_strand_id
1 'polypeptide(L)'
;MIVLLLLLNIKCIACILNIPFENSDLDEEISKSILEISRRYFSKSSHIFIQSLSMERNLTSVEKYNDTYLLSRMHNELEIPVILYKYNDYVTWKITKPLDAQALVIILPKTHIQIQIKLFLRFINKIWWDILYPRMYVSVVSPTVPTSDREAITATYHVLNSIWSKLREANAIYILPRAKRDDNSLVVCSWYPERQLQEICLKILYNFTVIISWMPEKSNFSQDEDIFPSKDIKDMGRCFLSVSLYNMPPYIIVTKQAAFGFLKEILVTLLNTNKINLIPHMKEIDDNKKCDICLPLPLLPNYYWKVRKFATYPLFVHSHSWYVPIIPILKWQSIIRIFSVEMWTMVAVTFLLGTITFWLLKGKNDPIKVFIDTLRTLLCFGIPQNFEGALSTIFFSLWLFFCLQINTAYQSGLIAFLAEPGTHQPITSIEELESSGFIKESSLLFENDSISFSADDYFLQKLPYCGNAAECFDRMIQHKKIAMYGSTMYTDMIMKYISSDKKRPEIASLKPAFSITPFSTCRLRTIANKKN
;
A
#
# COMPACT_ATOMS: atom_id res chain seq x y z
N MET A 1 1.33 26.97 13.69
CA MET A 1 0.52 26.26 14.69
C MET A 1 -0.84 26.93 14.93
N ILE A 2 -0.90 28.24 15.19
CA ILE A 2 -2.15 29.00 15.39
C ILE A 2 -3.09 28.98 14.16
N VAL A 3 -2.54 29.09 12.94
CA VAL A 3 -3.32 28.99 11.69
C VAL A 3 -3.86 27.56 11.46
N LEU A 4 -3.14 26.53 11.92
CA LEU A 4 -3.58 25.14 11.83
C LEU A 4 -4.73 24.85 12.83
N LEU A 5 -4.68 25.46 14.01
CA LEU A 5 -5.73 25.38 15.03
C LEU A 5 -7.03 26.09 14.59
N LEU A 6 -6.91 27.23 13.89
CA LEU A 6 -8.05 27.95 13.31
C LEU A 6 -8.74 27.18 12.18
N LEU A 7 -7.99 26.42 11.37
CA LEU A 7 -8.55 25.57 10.31
C LEU A 7 -9.26 24.32 10.84
N LEU A 8 -8.91 23.85 12.05
CA LEU A 8 -9.45 22.62 12.64
C LEU A 8 -10.78 22.80 13.39
N ASN A 9 -11.39 24.00 13.39
CA ASN A 9 -12.62 24.26 14.16
C ASN A 9 -12.45 23.94 15.67
N ILE A 10 -11.22 23.98 16.17
CA ILE A 10 -10.87 23.77 17.58
C ILE A 10 -11.16 25.08 18.30
N LYS A 11 -12.30 25.16 19.00
CA LYS A 11 -12.54 26.27 19.93
C LYS A 11 -11.56 26.12 21.09
N CYS A 12 -10.82 27.18 21.39
CA CYS A 12 -9.98 27.24 22.59
C CYS A 12 -10.88 27.00 23.82
N ILE A 13 -10.53 25.99 24.62
CA ILE A 13 -11.29 25.54 25.79
C ILE A 13 -11.55 26.73 26.73
N ALA A 14 -10.57 27.60 26.92
CA ALA A 14 -10.64 28.80 27.76
C ALA A 14 -11.85 29.72 27.46
N CYS A 15 -12.34 29.76 26.22
CA CYS A 15 -13.49 30.60 25.85
C CYS A 15 -14.87 29.99 26.20
N ILE A 16 -14.94 28.70 26.49
CA ILE A 16 -16.19 27.99 26.81
C ILE A 16 -16.40 27.89 28.33
N LEU A 17 -15.34 28.07 29.14
CA LEU A 17 -15.31 27.67 30.56
C LEU A 17 -15.78 28.72 31.60
N ASN A 18 -16.23 29.92 31.22
CA ASN A 18 -16.51 31.01 32.17
C ASN A 18 -17.94 31.09 32.72
N ILE A 19 -18.71 30.00 32.73
CA ILE A 19 -20.08 30.03 33.24
C ILE A 19 -20.13 29.24 34.58
N PRO A 20 -20.49 29.88 35.70
CA PRO A 20 -20.62 29.21 37.00
C PRO A 20 -21.89 28.34 37.03
N PHE A 21 -21.79 27.12 37.57
CA PHE A 21 -22.90 26.17 37.66
C PHE A 21 -22.90 25.37 38.95
N GLU A 22 -24.10 25.02 39.43
CA GLU A 22 -24.31 24.04 40.49
C GLU A 22 -24.01 22.64 39.95
N ASN A 23 -23.00 21.99 40.52
CA ASN A 23 -22.60 20.64 40.14
C ASN A 23 -23.26 19.64 41.09
N SER A 24 -23.69 18.48 40.57
CA SER A 24 -24.12 17.40 41.46
C SER A 24 -22.89 16.71 42.06
N ASP A 25 -23.01 16.21 43.29
CA ASP A 25 -21.94 15.44 43.96
C ASP A 25 -21.42 14.29 43.07
N LEU A 26 -22.32 13.68 42.29
CA LEU A 26 -21.98 12.63 41.33
C LEU A 26 -21.06 13.14 40.21
N ASP A 27 -21.27 14.35 39.69
CA ASP A 27 -20.41 14.93 38.65
C ASP A 27 -19.00 15.21 39.20
N GLU A 28 -18.90 15.57 40.48
CA GLU A 28 -17.64 15.74 41.18
C GLU A 28 -16.87 14.40 41.28
N GLU A 29 -17.54 13.35 41.72
CA GLU A 29 -16.94 12.02 41.87
C GLU A 29 -16.55 11.40 40.52
N ILE A 30 -17.37 11.59 39.49
CA ILE A 30 -17.02 11.20 38.12
C ILE A 30 -15.73 11.91 37.68
N SER A 31 -15.65 13.22 37.92
CA SER A 31 -14.47 14.00 37.53
C SER A 31 -13.21 13.54 38.25
N LYS A 32 -13.28 13.33 39.57
CA LYS A 32 -12.16 12.78 40.35
C LYS A 32 -11.72 11.41 39.83
N SER A 33 -12.67 10.52 39.54
CA SER A 33 -12.35 9.17 39.05
C SER A 33 -11.62 9.18 37.71
N ILE A 34 -12.03 10.05 36.76
CA ILE A 34 -11.40 10.17 35.45
C ILE A 34 -10.02 10.80 35.56
N LEU A 35 -9.86 11.82 36.43
CA LEU A 35 -8.56 12.42 36.70
C LEU A 35 -7.57 11.40 37.24
N GLU A 36 -8.02 10.56 38.17
CA GLU A 36 -7.17 9.52 38.76
C GLU A 36 -6.77 8.45 37.73
N ILE A 37 -7.73 7.98 36.91
CA ILE A 37 -7.43 7.07 35.78
C ILE A 37 -6.43 7.73 34.83
N SER A 38 -6.63 9.01 34.51
CA SER A 38 -5.78 9.72 33.56
C SER A 38 -4.35 9.87 34.08
N ARG A 39 -4.18 10.20 35.37
CA ARG A 39 -2.87 10.31 36.02
C ARG A 39 -2.15 8.96 36.10
N ARG A 40 -2.90 7.87 36.33
CA ARG A 40 -2.33 6.53 36.52
C ARG A 40 -1.92 5.86 35.20
N TYR A 41 -2.70 6.03 34.13
CA TYR A 41 -2.53 5.23 32.90
C TYR A 41 -2.03 6.02 31.69
N PHE A 42 -2.17 7.35 31.67
CA PHE A 42 -1.84 8.15 30.49
C PHE A 42 -0.53 8.90 30.70
N SER A 43 0.32 8.88 29.68
CA SER A 43 1.61 9.58 29.69
C SER A 43 1.39 11.08 29.60
N LYS A 44 2.17 11.85 30.37
CA LYS A 44 2.20 13.33 30.29
C LYS A 44 2.56 13.87 28.91
N SER A 45 3.29 13.10 28.11
CA SER A 45 3.69 13.49 26.74
C SER A 45 2.64 13.18 25.67
N SER A 46 1.55 12.50 26.04
CA SER A 46 0.51 12.06 25.09
C SER A 46 -0.68 13.00 25.07
N HIS A 47 -1.58 12.84 24.09
CA HIS A 47 -2.85 13.56 24.06
C HIS A 47 -4.00 12.68 24.55
N ILE A 48 -4.96 13.29 25.23
CA ILE A 48 -6.25 12.69 25.57
C ILE A 48 -7.31 13.30 24.67
N PHE A 49 -7.97 12.48 23.87
CA PHE A 49 -9.17 12.90 23.18
C PHE A 49 -10.36 12.82 24.12
N ILE A 50 -11.06 13.93 24.28
CA ILE A 50 -12.33 13.94 24.98
C ILE A 50 -13.43 14.25 23.98
N GLN A 51 -14.40 13.36 23.88
CA GLN A 51 -15.68 13.67 23.28
C GLN A 51 -16.72 13.77 24.37
N SER A 52 -17.41 14.90 24.41
CA SER A 52 -18.73 14.95 25.02
C SER A 52 -19.83 14.95 23.95
N LEU A 53 -20.84 14.11 24.16
CA LEU A 53 -21.99 14.00 23.27
C LEU A 53 -22.99 15.15 23.43
N SER A 54 -22.88 15.96 24.49
CA SER A 54 -23.70 17.18 24.65
C SER A 54 -23.37 18.27 23.61
N MET A 55 -22.20 18.18 22.96
CA MET A 55 -21.73 19.17 21.98
C MET A 55 -22.36 19.04 20.59
N GLU A 56 -23.19 18.01 20.35
CA GLU A 56 -23.85 17.78 19.07
C GLU A 56 -25.01 18.77 18.89
N ARG A 57 -24.88 19.69 17.91
CA ARG A 57 -25.81 20.82 17.68
C ARG A 57 -27.26 20.41 17.43
N ASN A 58 -27.51 19.18 17.02
CA ASN A 58 -28.82 18.70 16.59
C ASN A 58 -29.66 18.07 17.73
N LEU A 59 -29.14 18.02 18.96
CA LEU A 59 -29.89 17.60 20.14
C LEU A 59 -30.71 18.79 20.68
N THR A 60 -31.77 19.17 19.97
CA THR A 60 -32.55 20.39 20.25
C THR A 60 -33.50 20.30 21.46
N SER A 61 -33.61 19.14 22.13
CA SER A 61 -34.57 18.96 23.23
C SER A 61 -34.11 18.07 24.39
N VAL A 62 -32.94 17.43 24.29
CA VAL A 62 -32.40 16.67 25.43
C VAL A 62 -31.73 17.67 26.35
N GLU A 63 -32.12 17.69 27.62
CA GLU A 63 -31.51 18.49 28.67
C GLU A 63 -30.01 18.57 28.44
N LYS A 64 -29.50 19.79 28.20
CA LYS A 64 -28.07 20.02 27.97
C LYS A 64 -27.34 19.63 29.24
N TYR A 65 -26.97 18.35 29.33
CA TYR A 65 -26.09 17.89 30.37
C TYR A 65 -24.79 18.69 30.25
N ASN A 66 -24.43 19.33 31.36
CA ASN A 66 -23.39 20.32 31.38
C ASN A 66 -22.04 19.66 31.68
N ASP A 67 -21.51 19.00 30.67
CA ASP A 67 -20.16 18.44 30.63
C ASP A 67 -19.05 19.49 30.82
N THR A 68 -19.37 20.78 30.76
CA THR A 68 -18.38 21.87 30.90
C THR A 68 -17.64 21.80 32.23
N TYR A 69 -18.27 21.35 33.32
CA TYR A 69 -17.60 21.20 34.61
C TYR A 69 -16.48 20.16 34.53
N LEU A 70 -16.80 18.94 34.09
CA LEU A 70 -15.84 17.85 33.93
C LEU A 70 -14.71 18.25 32.96
N LEU A 71 -15.06 18.88 31.84
CA LEU A 71 -14.07 19.36 30.86
C LEU A 71 -13.17 20.45 31.43
N SER A 72 -13.72 21.38 32.22
CA SER A 72 -12.95 22.43 32.87
C SER A 72 -11.95 21.86 33.86
N ARG A 73 -12.40 20.89 34.65
CA ARG A 73 -11.58 20.25 35.67
C ARG A 73 -10.48 19.41 35.04
N MET A 74 -10.80 18.62 34.01
CA MET A 74 -9.80 17.89 33.24
C MET A 74 -8.78 18.83 32.59
N HIS A 75 -9.20 19.96 32.04
CA HIS A 75 -8.28 20.92 31.45
C HIS A 75 -7.36 21.60 32.47
N ASN A 76 -7.89 21.92 33.66
CA ASN A 76 -7.17 22.67 34.68
C ASN A 76 -6.27 21.78 35.56
N GLU A 77 -6.68 20.53 35.81
CA GLU A 77 -5.98 19.63 36.74
C GLU A 77 -5.11 18.57 36.05
N LEU A 78 -5.31 18.30 34.77
CA LEU A 78 -4.43 17.38 34.04
C LEU A 78 -3.25 18.13 33.47
N GLU A 79 -2.06 17.66 33.79
CA GLU A 79 -0.81 18.05 33.12
C GLU A 79 -0.69 17.42 31.71
N ILE A 80 -1.76 16.81 31.20
CA ILE A 80 -1.79 16.08 29.92
C ILE A 80 -2.59 16.91 28.91
N PRO A 81 -2.05 17.17 27.70
CA PRO A 81 -2.79 17.86 26.65
C PRO A 81 -4.15 17.20 26.35
N VAL A 82 -5.23 17.95 26.62
CA VAL A 82 -6.60 17.56 26.32
C VAL A 82 -7.03 18.15 24.98
N ILE A 83 -7.45 17.29 24.05
CA ILE A 83 -8.02 17.71 22.77
C ILE A 83 -9.52 17.38 22.79
N LEU A 84 -10.36 18.42 22.70
CA LEU A 84 -11.79 18.24 22.50
C LEU A 84 -12.05 17.79 21.07
N TYR A 85 -12.52 16.56 20.92
CA TYR A 85 -13.04 16.10 19.65
C TYR A 85 -14.44 16.70 19.48
N LYS A 86 -14.63 17.51 18.45
CA LYS A 86 -15.93 18.09 18.13
C LYS A 86 -16.45 17.52 16.84
N TYR A 87 -17.59 16.87 16.96
CA TYR A 87 -18.31 16.37 15.81
C TYR A 87 -18.94 17.51 14.99
N ASN A 88 -18.74 17.47 13.67
CA ASN A 88 -19.42 18.36 12.72
C ASN A 88 -19.88 17.54 11.51
N ASP A 89 -21.21 17.40 11.32
CA ASP A 89 -21.81 16.64 10.21
C ASP A 89 -21.35 17.13 8.83
N TYR A 90 -20.93 18.41 8.72
CA TYR A 90 -20.73 19.08 7.43
C TYR A 90 -19.30 19.06 6.90
N VAL A 91 -18.31 18.58 7.68
CA VAL A 91 -16.92 18.70 7.26
C VAL A 91 -16.18 17.37 7.33
N THR A 92 -16.06 16.73 6.17
CA THR A 92 -15.27 15.53 5.92
C THR A 92 -13.78 15.86 5.78
N TRP A 93 -13.21 16.56 6.77
CA TRP A 93 -11.75 16.73 6.78
C TRP A 93 -11.13 15.35 6.97
N LYS A 94 -10.45 14.85 5.93
CA LYS A 94 -9.49 13.76 6.09
C LYS A 94 -8.38 14.30 6.98
N ILE A 95 -8.32 13.87 8.24
CA ILE A 95 -7.17 14.13 9.10
C ILE A 95 -5.95 13.49 8.41
N THR A 96 -5.13 14.31 7.75
CA THR A 96 -4.03 13.84 6.88
C THR A 96 -2.84 13.32 7.68
N LYS A 97 -2.73 13.71 8.96
CA LYS A 97 -1.77 13.17 9.90
C LYS A 97 -2.50 12.72 11.14
N PRO A 98 -2.39 11.43 11.52
CA PRO A 98 -3.01 10.98 12.73
C PRO A 98 -2.35 11.76 13.89
N LEU A 99 -3.17 12.25 14.83
CA LEU A 99 -2.75 12.95 16.05
C LEU A 99 -2.48 11.95 17.18
N ASP A 100 -1.23 11.89 17.69
CA ASP A 100 -0.78 10.88 18.65
C ASP A 100 -1.52 10.97 20.00
N ALA A 101 -2.64 10.27 20.12
CA ALA A 101 -3.47 10.21 21.32
C ALA A 101 -3.43 8.80 21.91
N GLN A 102 -3.13 8.76 23.21
CA GLN A 102 -3.04 7.51 23.95
C GLN A 102 -4.40 7.09 24.52
N ALA A 103 -5.32 8.03 24.71
CA ALA A 103 -6.61 7.78 25.32
C ALA A 103 -7.77 8.52 24.62
N LEU A 104 -8.95 7.90 24.66
CA LEU A 104 -10.23 8.43 24.25
C LEU A 104 -11.22 8.33 25.41
N VAL A 105 -11.62 9.47 25.94
CA VAL A 105 -12.66 9.59 26.96
C VAL A 105 -13.96 10.05 26.30
N ILE A 106 -15.01 9.25 26.44
CA ILE A 106 -16.34 9.52 25.87
C ILE A 106 -17.30 9.78 27.02
N ILE A 107 -17.79 11.00 27.13
CA ILE A 107 -18.75 11.41 28.15
C ILE A 107 -20.15 11.37 27.54
N LEU A 108 -21.01 10.51 28.10
CA LEU A 108 -22.40 10.36 27.68
C LEU A 108 -23.27 11.46 28.34
N PRO A 109 -24.35 11.92 27.69
CA PRO A 109 -25.20 12.96 28.26
C PRO A 109 -26.10 12.37 29.35
N LYS A 110 -26.38 13.11 30.42
CA LYS A 110 -27.35 12.69 31.46
C LYS A 110 -28.76 12.60 30.88
N THR A 111 -29.17 11.38 30.53
CA THR A 111 -30.47 11.04 29.94
C THR A 111 -30.74 9.55 30.19
N HIS A 112 -31.89 9.02 29.79
CA HIS A 112 -32.18 7.59 29.88
C HIS A 112 -31.10 6.75 29.19
N ILE A 113 -30.71 5.63 29.81
CA ILE A 113 -29.60 4.79 29.34
C ILE A 113 -29.78 4.34 27.88
N GLN A 114 -31.03 4.08 27.46
CA GLN A 114 -31.34 3.62 26.11
C GLN A 114 -31.03 4.69 25.07
N ILE A 115 -31.30 5.95 25.41
CA ILE A 115 -30.94 7.10 24.58
C ILE A 115 -29.42 7.26 24.55
N GLN A 116 -28.75 7.13 25.70
CA GLN A 116 -27.28 7.16 25.76
C GLN A 116 -26.65 6.08 24.86
N ILE A 117 -27.11 4.83 24.93
CA ILE A 117 -26.60 3.73 24.10
C ILE A 117 -26.82 4.04 22.62
N LYS A 118 -27.99 4.55 22.24
CA LYS A 118 -28.28 4.92 20.84
C LYS A 118 -27.36 6.03 20.34
N LEU A 119 -27.11 7.06 21.16
CA LEU A 119 -26.19 8.15 20.84
C LEU A 119 -24.75 7.65 20.75
N PHE A 120 -24.33 6.83 21.72
CA PHE A 120 -23.02 6.19 21.72
C PHE A 120 -22.79 5.34 20.47
N LEU A 121 -23.77 4.52 20.05
CA LEU A 121 -23.69 3.71 18.83
C LEU A 121 -23.58 4.56 17.56
N ARG A 122 -24.30 5.68 17.49
CA ARG A 122 -24.15 6.63 16.38
C ARG A 122 -22.75 7.22 16.36
N PHE A 123 -22.24 7.59 17.53
CA PHE A 123 -20.93 8.20 17.68
C PHE A 123 -19.79 7.24 17.36
N ILE A 124 -19.81 6.01 17.89
CA ILE A 124 -18.75 5.02 17.67
C ILE A 124 -18.60 4.65 16.19
N ASN A 125 -19.72 4.60 15.44
CA ASN A 125 -19.70 4.38 14.00
C ASN A 125 -19.03 5.53 13.24
N LYS A 126 -19.08 6.74 13.78
CA LYS A 126 -18.43 7.93 13.22
C LYS A 126 -16.94 7.96 13.59
N ILE A 127 -16.58 7.81 14.87
CA ILE A 127 -15.18 7.71 15.32
C ILE A 127 -14.39 6.66 14.53
N TRP A 128 -15.04 5.54 14.22
CA TRP A 128 -14.44 4.44 13.48
C TRP A 128 -13.78 4.87 12.15
N TRP A 129 -14.20 6.01 11.59
CA TRP A 129 -13.60 6.60 10.40
C TRP A 129 -12.45 7.58 10.69
N ASP A 130 -12.45 8.25 11.84
CA ASP A 130 -11.64 9.46 12.07
C ASP A 130 -10.50 9.30 13.07
N ILE A 131 -10.68 8.54 14.16
CA ILE A 131 -9.72 8.42 15.26
C ILE A 131 -9.52 6.95 15.59
N LEU A 132 -8.51 6.32 15.00
CA LEU A 132 -8.14 4.96 15.40
C LEU A 132 -6.63 4.77 15.39
N TYR A 133 -6.09 4.74 16.59
CA TYR A 133 -4.75 4.30 16.90
C TYR A 133 -4.80 2.90 17.47
N PRO A 134 -3.96 1.97 17.00
CA PRO A 134 -3.78 0.71 17.70
C PRO A 134 -3.26 1.02 19.11
N ARG A 135 -3.91 0.44 20.13
CA ARG A 135 -3.53 0.51 21.57
C ARG A 135 -3.99 1.76 22.33
N MET A 136 -5.10 2.37 21.92
CA MET A 136 -5.70 3.47 22.66
C MET A 136 -6.49 2.96 23.87
N TYR A 137 -6.39 3.65 25.02
CA TYR A 137 -7.28 3.40 26.15
C TYR A 137 -8.62 4.09 25.92
N VAL A 138 -9.72 3.35 25.96
CA VAL A 138 -11.07 3.88 25.74
C VAL A 138 -11.85 3.86 27.04
N SER A 139 -12.19 5.04 27.56
CA SER A 139 -13.01 5.20 28.75
C SER A 139 -14.35 5.81 28.37
N VAL A 140 -15.44 5.07 28.55
CA VAL A 140 -16.79 5.62 28.37
C VAL A 140 -17.40 5.89 29.73
N VAL A 141 -17.97 7.08 29.92
CA VAL A 141 -18.48 7.54 31.21
C VAL A 141 -19.94 7.90 31.06
N SER A 142 -20.78 7.25 31.86
CA SER A 142 -22.20 7.62 31.99
C SER A 142 -22.43 8.36 33.30
N PRO A 143 -23.03 9.57 33.26
CA PRO A 143 -23.49 10.27 34.47
C PRO A 143 -24.91 9.84 34.90
N THR A 144 -25.53 8.88 34.21
CA THR A 144 -26.91 8.46 34.52
C THR A 144 -26.88 7.28 35.49
N VAL A 145 -27.56 7.45 36.63
CA VAL A 145 -27.79 6.35 37.58
C VAL A 145 -28.75 5.34 36.96
N PRO A 146 -28.34 4.07 36.77
CA PRO A 146 -29.22 3.04 36.23
C PRO A 146 -30.35 2.73 37.23
N THR A 147 -31.55 2.43 36.73
CA THR A 147 -32.72 2.10 37.56
C THR A 147 -32.62 0.71 38.20
N SER A 148 -31.79 -0.18 37.64
CA SER A 148 -31.57 -1.53 38.12
C SER A 148 -30.22 -2.07 37.66
N ASP A 149 -29.70 -3.09 38.35
CA ASP A 149 -28.47 -3.80 37.93
C ASP A 149 -28.61 -4.41 36.53
N ARG A 150 -29.83 -4.85 36.15
CA ARG A 150 -30.10 -5.38 34.81
C ARG A 150 -29.90 -4.31 33.74
N GLU A 151 -30.32 -3.07 34.01
CA GLU A 151 -30.13 -1.94 33.12
C GLU A 151 -28.64 -1.58 32.99
N ALA A 152 -27.91 -1.58 34.11
CA ALA A 152 -26.46 -1.37 34.16
C ALA A 152 -25.69 -2.43 33.33
N ILE A 153 -26.04 -3.71 33.48
CA ILE A 153 -25.45 -4.83 32.72
C ILE A 153 -25.76 -4.67 31.22
N THR A 154 -27.00 -4.33 30.87
CA THR A 154 -27.42 -4.13 29.48
C THR A 154 -26.63 -2.99 28.82
N ALA A 155 -26.47 -1.87 29.52
CA ALA A 155 -25.67 -0.75 29.06
C ALA A 155 -24.20 -1.12 28.86
N THR A 156 -23.62 -1.82 29.84
CA THR A 156 -22.25 -2.33 29.78
C THR A 156 -22.04 -3.23 28.58
N TYR A 157 -22.96 -4.18 28.33
CA TYR A 157 -22.93 -5.06 27.16
C TYR A 157 -22.89 -4.26 25.86
N HIS A 158 -23.82 -3.33 25.67
CA HIS A 158 -23.89 -2.57 24.42
C HIS A 158 -22.70 -1.64 24.20
N VAL A 159 -22.24 -0.95 25.25
CA VAL A 159 -21.11 -0.02 25.14
C VAL A 159 -19.82 -0.77 24.84
N LEU A 160 -19.42 -1.72 25.69
CA LEU A 160 -18.14 -2.41 25.56
C LEU A 160 -18.09 -3.32 24.32
N ASN A 161 -19.18 -4.02 23.99
CA ASN A 161 -19.23 -4.84 22.78
C ASN A 161 -19.17 -3.98 21.50
N SER A 162 -19.66 -2.74 21.54
CA SER A 162 -19.56 -1.83 20.40
C SER A 162 -18.16 -1.26 20.24
N ILE A 163 -17.47 -0.93 21.34
CA ILE A 163 -16.04 -0.56 21.29
C ILE A 163 -15.24 -1.72 20.69
N TRP A 164 -15.43 -2.93 21.20
CA TRP A 164 -14.74 -4.12 20.70
C TRP A 164 -15.05 -4.41 19.22
N SER A 165 -16.32 -4.44 18.83
CA SER A 165 -16.71 -4.82 17.47
C SER A 165 -16.43 -3.74 16.42
N LYS A 166 -16.45 -2.46 16.81
CA LYS A 166 -16.25 -1.31 15.91
C LYS A 166 -14.82 -0.78 15.99
N LEU A 167 -14.36 -0.38 17.17
CA LEU A 167 -13.03 0.20 17.35
C LEU A 167 -11.92 -0.86 17.40
N ARG A 168 -12.24 -2.12 17.76
CA ARG A 168 -11.26 -3.21 17.93
C ARG A 168 -10.27 -2.97 19.07
N GLU A 169 -10.68 -2.17 20.06
CA GLU A 169 -9.87 -1.88 21.23
C GLU A 169 -10.24 -2.80 22.39
N ALA A 170 -9.23 -3.53 22.88
CA ALA A 170 -9.37 -4.38 24.05
C ALA A 170 -9.31 -3.56 25.35
N ASN A 171 -8.53 -2.48 25.36
CA ASN A 171 -8.31 -1.60 26.51
C ASN A 171 -9.48 -0.62 26.68
N ALA A 172 -10.65 -1.17 26.95
CA ALA A 172 -11.89 -0.44 27.09
C ALA A 172 -12.52 -0.64 28.47
N ILE A 173 -12.98 0.46 29.07
CA ILE A 173 -13.74 0.47 30.32
C ILE A 173 -15.03 1.29 30.16
N TYR A 174 -16.02 0.93 30.97
CA TYR A 174 -17.27 1.67 31.08
C TYR A 174 -17.49 2.04 32.55
N ILE A 175 -17.55 3.34 32.83
CA ILE A 175 -17.74 3.91 34.16
C ILE A 175 -19.19 4.37 34.28
N LEU A 176 -19.88 3.91 35.30
CA LEU A 176 -21.26 4.28 35.58
C LEU A 176 -21.55 4.26 37.09
N PRO A 177 -22.57 5.00 37.57
CA PRO A 177 -22.99 4.95 38.96
C PRO A 177 -23.61 3.59 39.29
N ARG A 178 -23.53 3.18 40.56
CA ARG A 178 -24.23 1.99 41.04
C ARG A 178 -25.75 2.24 41.02
N ALA A 179 -26.56 1.21 40.78
CA ALA A 179 -28.02 1.35 40.68
C ALA A 179 -28.73 1.75 42.00
N LYS A 180 -28.01 1.79 43.13
CA LYS A 180 -28.55 2.18 44.43
C LYS A 180 -28.55 3.70 44.56
N ARG A 181 -29.73 4.29 44.75
CA ARG A 181 -29.97 5.75 44.66
C ARG A 181 -29.14 6.62 45.62
N ASP A 182 -28.69 6.08 46.75
CA ASP A 182 -28.08 6.88 47.82
C ASP A 182 -26.55 6.76 47.88
N ASP A 183 -25.94 6.06 46.93
CA ASP A 183 -24.50 5.84 46.90
C ASP A 183 -23.92 6.46 45.63
N ASN A 184 -23.20 7.58 45.77
CA ASN A 184 -22.44 8.22 44.68
C ASN A 184 -21.23 7.36 44.23
N SER A 185 -21.13 6.11 44.67
CA SER A 185 -20.12 5.18 44.18
C SER A 185 -20.28 4.90 42.69
N LEU A 186 -19.13 4.85 42.03
CA LEU A 186 -19.02 4.49 40.63
C LEU A 186 -18.50 3.07 40.53
N VAL A 187 -18.95 2.34 39.52
CA VAL A 187 -18.40 1.04 39.17
C VAL A 187 -17.70 1.16 37.82
N VAL A 188 -16.53 0.52 37.72
CA VAL A 188 -15.77 0.42 36.49
C VAL A 188 -15.91 -0.99 35.95
N CYS A 189 -16.61 -1.10 34.82
CA CYS A 189 -16.85 -2.35 34.13
C CYS A 189 -15.85 -2.57 33.00
N SER A 190 -15.40 -3.80 32.82
CA SER A 190 -14.65 -4.24 31.65
C SER A 190 -14.93 -5.72 31.36
N TRP A 191 -14.05 -6.37 30.61
CA TRP A 191 -14.16 -7.77 30.22
C TRP A 191 -12.78 -8.44 30.18
N TYR A 192 -12.78 -9.75 30.39
CA TYR A 192 -11.59 -10.60 30.35
C TYR A 192 -11.75 -11.68 29.26
N PRO A 193 -10.70 -11.96 28.45
CA PRO A 193 -10.74 -13.01 27.44
C PRO A 193 -11.12 -14.39 28.02
N GLU A 194 -10.59 -14.75 29.19
CA GLU A 194 -10.79 -16.05 29.84
C GLU A 194 -12.24 -16.30 30.24
N ARG A 195 -13.04 -15.23 30.36
CA ARG A 195 -14.45 -15.31 30.73
C ARG A 195 -15.40 -15.37 29.52
N GLN A 196 -14.89 -15.21 28.29
CA GLN A 196 -15.69 -15.25 27.05
C GLN A 196 -15.82 -16.68 26.49
N LEU A 197 -16.36 -17.60 27.30
CA LEU A 197 -16.44 -19.03 26.93
C LEU A 197 -17.44 -19.29 25.79
N GLN A 198 -18.40 -18.39 25.56
CA GLN A 198 -19.46 -18.56 24.56
C GLN A 198 -19.00 -18.30 23.12
N GLU A 199 -18.02 -17.43 22.92
CA GLU A 199 -17.48 -17.08 21.61
C GLU A 199 -15.96 -17.14 21.65
N ILE A 200 -15.43 -18.33 21.35
CA ILE A 200 -13.99 -18.63 21.37
C ILE A 200 -13.19 -17.65 20.49
N CYS A 201 -13.78 -17.22 19.38
CA CYS A 201 -13.16 -16.30 18.43
C CYS A 201 -13.25 -14.82 18.85
N LEU A 202 -13.88 -14.52 19.99
CA LEU A 202 -14.13 -13.17 20.48
C LEU A 202 -14.77 -12.28 19.41
N LYS A 203 -15.71 -12.81 18.61
CA LYS A 203 -16.42 -11.99 17.60
C LYS A 203 -17.38 -11.01 18.28
N ILE A 204 -17.97 -11.46 19.38
CA ILE A 204 -18.91 -10.75 20.25
C ILE A 204 -18.50 -11.05 21.69
N LEU A 205 -18.63 -10.06 22.57
CA LEU A 205 -18.40 -10.20 24.00
C LEU A 205 -19.73 -10.43 24.72
N TYR A 206 -19.75 -11.42 25.63
CA TYR A 206 -20.95 -11.79 26.39
C TYR A 206 -20.81 -11.56 27.90
N ASN A 207 -19.58 -11.66 28.42
CA ASN A 207 -19.35 -11.62 29.86
C ASN A 207 -18.60 -10.35 30.26
N PHE A 208 -19.22 -9.53 31.09
CA PHE A 208 -18.68 -8.27 31.58
C PHE A 208 -18.68 -8.27 33.10
N THR A 209 -17.65 -7.66 33.66
CA THR A 209 -17.37 -7.74 35.10
C THR A 209 -17.02 -6.37 35.61
N VAL A 210 -17.52 -6.06 36.81
CA VAL A 210 -16.99 -4.93 37.59
C VAL A 210 -15.57 -5.31 37.98
N ILE A 211 -14.60 -4.53 37.51
CA ILE A 211 -13.20 -4.68 37.93
C ILE A 211 -13.04 -4.00 39.28
N ILE A 212 -13.47 -2.75 39.36
CA ILE A 212 -13.20 -1.92 40.53
C ILE A 212 -14.35 -0.95 40.80
N SER A 213 -14.47 -0.52 42.06
CA SER A 213 -15.43 0.51 42.46
C SER A 213 -14.69 1.77 42.93
N TRP A 214 -15.18 2.93 42.54
CA TRP A 214 -14.75 4.21 43.09
C TRP A 214 -15.47 4.47 44.41
N MET A 215 -14.72 4.80 45.46
CA MET A 215 -15.25 5.07 46.80
C MET A 215 -15.21 6.58 47.09
N PRO A 216 -16.35 7.29 47.08
CA PRO A 216 -16.39 8.74 47.27
C PRO A 216 -15.70 9.21 48.54
N GLU A 217 -15.93 8.51 49.65
CA GLU A 217 -15.36 8.81 50.98
C GLU A 217 -13.83 8.88 50.98
N LYS A 218 -13.18 8.06 50.15
CA LYS A 218 -11.71 7.99 50.04
C LYS A 218 -11.18 8.78 48.85
N SER A 219 -12.07 9.25 47.96
CA SER A 219 -11.73 9.79 46.64
C SER A 219 -10.69 8.91 45.93
N ASN A 220 -10.89 7.59 46.02
CA ASN A 220 -9.97 6.61 45.47
C ASN A 220 -10.73 5.32 45.09
N PHE A 221 -10.10 4.50 44.27
CA PHE A 221 -10.58 3.17 43.93
C PHE A 221 -10.48 2.20 45.12
N SER A 222 -11.42 1.26 45.21
CA SER A 222 -11.55 0.33 46.33
C SER A 222 -10.33 -0.59 46.52
N GLN A 223 -9.53 -0.78 45.47
CA GLN A 223 -8.37 -1.65 45.41
C GLN A 223 -7.27 -1.01 44.55
N ASP A 224 -6.02 -1.44 44.72
CA ASP A 224 -4.92 -0.99 43.84
C ASP A 224 -4.74 -1.92 42.63
N GLU A 225 -5.85 -2.30 41.99
CA GLU A 225 -5.83 -3.17 40.82
C GLU A 225 -5.64 -2.36 39.52
N ASP A 226 -5.10 -3.04 38.50
CA ASP A 226 -4.98 -2.50 37.16
C ASP A 226 -6.39 -2.40 36.52
N ILE A 227 -6.79 -1.18 36.15
CA ILE A 227 -8.09 -0.86 35.55
C ILE A 227 -8.11 -1.28 34.08
N PHE A 228 -6.93 -1.38 33.45
CA PHE A 228 -6.74 -1.87 32.09
C PHE A 228 -5.88 -3.14 32.11
N PRO A 229 -6.35 -4.22 32.75
CA PRO A 229 -5.57 -5.44 32.91
C PRO A 229 -5.19 -6.00 31.55
N SER A 230 -4.05 -6.69 31.48
CA SER A 230 -3.62 -7.31 30.23
C SER A 230 -4.67 -8.30 29.72
N LYS A 231 -5.04 -8.16 28.45
CA LYS A 231 -6.00 -9.03 27.74
C LYS A 231 -5.28 -9.92 26.73
N ASP A 232 -4.07 -10.35 27.07
CA ASP A 232 -3.26 -11.23 26.23
C ASP A 232 -3.95 -12.58 26.05
N ILE A 233 -4.35 -12.89 24.82
CA ILE A 233 -4.99 -14.17 24.51
C ILE A 233 -3.90 -15.22 24.35
N LYS A 234 -3.83 -16.16 25.30
CA LYS A 234 -2.85 -17.26 25.28
C LYS A 234 -3.28 -18.42 24.36
N ASP A 235 -4.58 -18.65 24.25
CA ASP A 235 -5.15 -19.72 23.45
C ASP A 235 -6.48 -19.25 22.84
N MET A 236 -6.63 -19.46 21.54
CA MET A 236 -7.86 -19.18 20.78
C MET A 236 -8.70 -20.44 20.60
N GLY A 237 -8.44 -21.53 21.33
CA GLY A 237 -9.33 -22.67 21.49
C GLY A 237 -9.78 -23.31 20.17
N ARG A 238 -8.91 -23.36 19.16
CA ARG A 238 -9.26 -23.83 17.80
C ARG A 238 -10.34 -22.99 17.08
N CYS A 239 -10.42 -21.70 17.40
CA CYS A 239 -11.25 -20.73 16.70
C CYS A 239 -11.07 -20.84 15.19
N PHE A 240 -12.19 -20.73 14.46
CA PHE A 240 -12.21 -20.71 13.00
C PHE A 240 -12.25 -19.27 12.49
N LEU A 241 -11.16 -18.85 11.85
CA LEU A 241 -11.08 -17.56 11.17
C LEU A 241 -11.43 -17.69 9.70
N SER A 242 -12.26 -16.78 9.21
CA SER A 242 -12.58 -16.67 7.78
C SER A 242 -11.47 -15.93 7.05
N VAL A 243 -10.80 -16.62 6.12
CA VAL A 243 -9.72 -16.05 5.30
C VAL A 243 -10.23 -15.80 3.88
N SER A 244 -10.10 -14.56 3.41
CA SER A 244 -10.27 -14.18 2.01
C SER A 244 -8.91 -14.08 1.32
N LEU A 245 -8.79 -14.77 0.19
CA LEU A 245 -7.56 -14.87 -0.59
C LEU A 245 -7.74 -14.19 -1.95
N TYR A 246 -6.94 -13.16 -2.23
CA TYR A 246 -6.88 -12.50 -3.54
C TYR A 246 -5.87 -13.23 -4.42
N ASN A 247 -6.27 -13.50 -5.67
CA ASN A 247 -5.37 -14.09 -6.65
C ASN A 247 -4.31 -13.06 -7.05
N MET A 248 -3.08 -13.26 -6.60
CA MET A 248 -1.94 -12.39 -6.89
C MET A 248 -0.68 -13.24 -7.02
N PRO A 249 -0.45 -13.84 -8.19
CA PRO A 249 0.73 -14.65 -8.43
C PRO A 249 2.03 -13.82 -8.31
N PRO A 250 3.13 -14.44 -7.86
CA PRO A 250 3.24 -15.81 -7.38
C PRO A 250 2.95 -15.95 -5.87
N TYR A 251 2.50 -14.88 -5.20
CA TYR A 251 2.29 -14.89 -3.75
C TYR A 251 1.14 -15.81 -3.35
N ILE A 252 -0.01 -15.65 -4.00
CA ILE A 252 -1.21 -16.47 -3.84
C ILE A 252 -1.79 -16.74 -5.22
N ILE A 253 -1.98 -18.02 -5.53
CA ILE A 253 -2.74 -18.48 -6.69
C ILE A 253 -3.98 -19.18 -6.17
N VAL A 254 -5.16 -18.62 -6.45
CA VAL A 254 -6.44 -19.21 -6.04
C VAL A 254 -7.07 -19.93 -7.22
N THR A 255 -7.39 -21.21 -7.03
CA THR A 255 -8.16 -22.02 -7.97
C THR A 255 -9.50 -22.41 -7.33
N LYS A 256 -10.42 -22.98 -8.11
CA LYS A 256 -11.73 -23.45 -7.58
C LYS A 256 -11.59 -24.48 -6.45
N GLN A 257 -10.48 -25.22 -6.41
CA GLN A 257 -10.28 -26.35 -5.49
C GLN A 257 -9.25 -26.08 -4.40
N ALA A 258 -8.27 -25.21 -4.68
CA ALA A 258 -7.12 -25.01 -3.81
C ALA A 258 -6.52 -23.62 -3.97
N ALA A 259 -5.87 -23.16 -2.91
CA ALA A 259 -4.94 -22.04 -2.96
C ALA A 259 -3.49 -22.58 -2.87
N PHE A 260 -2.60 -21.91 -3.59
CA PHE A 260 -1.16 -22.19 -3.64
C PHE A 260 -0.38 -20.88 -3.49
N GLY A 261 0.92 -20.98 -3.25
CA GLY A 261 1.83 -19.82 -3.18
C GLY A 261 2.41 -19.59 -1.79
N PHE A 262 3.46 -18.78 -1.75
CA PHE A 262 4.29 -18.59 -0.57
C PHE A 262 3.53 -17.98 0.63
N LEU A 263 2.59 -17.07 0.35
CA LEU A 263 1.80 -16.41 1.41
C LEU A 263 0.87 -17.37 2.13
N LYS A 264 0.34 -18.37 1.43
CA LYS A 264 -0.45 -19.44 2.05
C LYS A 264 0.40 -20.22 3.04
N GLU A 265 1.62 -20.59 2.66
CA GLU A 265 2.52 -21.36 3.54
C GLU A 265 2.92 -20.55 4.78
N ILE A 266 3.20 -19.25 4.62
CA ILE A 266 3.42 -18.34 5.75
C ILE A 266 2.18 -18.34 6.67
N LEU A 267 0.99 -18.17 6.11
CA LEU A 267 -0.25 -18.11 6.87
C LEU A 267 -0.48 -19.42 7.66
N VAL A 268 -0.38 -20.56 7.00
CA VAL A 268 -0.54 -21.88 7.63
C VAL A 268 0.48 -22.06 8.75
N THR A 269 1.74 -21.68 8.52
CA THR A 269 2.81 -21.76 9.53
C THR A 269 2.53 -20.88 10.74
N LEU A 270 2.14 -19.61 10.52
CA LEU A 270 1.81 -18.66 11.59
C LEU A 270 0.64 -19.15 12.45
N LEU A 271 -0.36 -19.79 11.84
CA LEU A 271 -1.56 -20.23 12.54
C LEU A 271 -1.35 -21.54 13.27
N ASN A 272 -0.61 -22.48 12.68
CA ASN A 272 -0.18 -23.71 13.35
C ASN A 272 0.66 -23.40 14.59
N THR A 273 1.56 -22.42 14.50
CA THR A 273 2.40 -21.97 15.63
C THR A 273 1.56 -21.39 16.78
N ASN A 274 0.39 -20.81 16.48
CA ASN A 274 -0.51 -20.21 17.46
C ASN A 274 -1.72 -21.09 17.82
N LYS A 275 -1.77 -22.36 17.37
CA LYS A 275 -2.90 -23.29 17.58
C LYS A 275 -4.26 -22.74 17.11
N ILE A 276 -4.27 -21.96 16.03
CA ILE A 276 -5.47 -21.39 15.42
C ILE A 276 -5.89 -22.27 14.23
N ASN A 277 -7.17 -22.60 14.13
CA ASN A 277 -7.71 -23.35 12.99
C ASN A 277 -8.25 -22.39 11.91
N LEU A 278 -8.16 -22.80 10.64
CA LEU A 278 -8.70 -22.02 9.52
C LEU A 278 -9.92 -22.64 8.88
N ILE A 279 -10.86 -21.78 8.48
CA ILE A 279 -11.81 -22.09 7.42
C ILE A 279 -11.43 -21.20 6.22
N PRO A 280 -10.62 -21.71 5.28
CA PRO A 280 -10.30 -20.96 4.08
C PRO A 280 -11.58 -20.76 3.25
N HIS A 281 -11.92 -19.51 2.93
CA HIS A 281 -12.96 -19.22 1.96
C HIS A 281 -12.29 -18.89 0.63
N MET A 282 -12.24 -19.88 -0.27
CA MET A 282 -11.62 -19.73 -1.60
C MET A 282 -12.54 -19.08 -2.64
N LYS A 283 -13.56 -18.33 -2.20
CA LYS A 283 -14.44 -17.63 -3.15
C LYS A 283 -13.84 -16.28 -3.51
N GLU A 284 -13.80 -15.98 -4.81
CA GLU A 284 -13.72 -14.59 -5.30
C GLU A 284 -14.70 -13.75 -4.50
N ILE A 285 -14.23 -12.60 -4.06
CA ILE A 285 -14.89 -11.81 -3.03
C ILE A 285 -16.28 -11.43 -3.51
N ASP A 286 -17.27 -11.95 -2.79
CA ASP A 286 -18.51 -11.24 -2.62
C ASP A 286 -18.19 -10.09 -1.66
N ASP A 287 -18.13 -8.86 -2.15
CA ASP A 287 -17.77 -7.65 -1.37
C ASP A 287 -18.63 -7.50 -0.10
N ASN A 288 -19.77 -8.18 -0.06
CA ASN A 288 -20.66 -8.19 1.09
C ASN A 288 -20.21 -9.15 2.21
N LYS A 289 -19.26 -10.07 1.96
CA LYS A 289 -18.82 -11.05 2.94
C LYS A 289 -17.67 -10.52 3.79
N LYS A 290 -17.94 -10.49 5.10
CA LYS A 290 -16.99 -10.13 6.15
C LYS A 290 -15.90 -11.21 6.28
N CYS A 291 -14.69 -10.95 5.79
CA CYS A 291 -13.49 -11.72 6.15
C CYS A 291 -12.94 -11.32 7.53
N ASP A 292 -12.40 -12.28 8.27
CA ASP A 292 -11.61 -12.09 9.49
C ASP A 292 -10.15 -11.75 9.12
N ILE A 293 -9.66 -12.36 8.04
CA ILE A 293 -8.33 -12.18 7.47
C ILE A 293 -8.48 -11.98 5.95
N CYS A 294 -7.81 -10.98 5.37
CA CYS A 294 -7.85 -10.75 3.93
C CYS A 294 -6.40 -10.56 3.40
N LEU A 295 -5.97 -11.36 2.41
CA LEU A 295 -4.58 -11.47 1.93
C LEU A 295 -4.51 -11.75 0.41
N PRO A 296 -3.49 -11.28 -0.32
CA PRO A 296 -2.69 -10.10 -0.02
C PRO A 296 -3.52 -8.82 -0.13
N LEU A 297 -3.10 -7.77 0.58
CA LEU A 297 -3.72 -6.45 0.50
C LEU A 297 -2.73 -5.40 -0.03
N PRO A 298 -2.94 -4.82 -1.24
CA PRO A 298 -2.14 -3.71 -1.73
C PRO A 298 -2.24 -2.50 -0.80
N LEU A 299 -1.09 -2.02 -0.32
CA LEU A 299 -1.00 -0.77 0.42
C LEU A 299 -0.70 0.37 -0.54
N LEU A 300 -1.72 0.79 -1.29
CA LEU A 300 -1.62 2.02 -2.06
C LEU A 300 -1.51 3.20 -1.09
N PRO A 301 -0.71 4.25 -1.35
CA PRO A 301 -0.45 5.36 -0.39
C PRO A 301 -1.72 5.96 0.21
N ASN A 302 -2.76 5.96 -0.61
CA ASN A 302 -4.04 6.57 -0.35
C ASN A 302 -5.02 5.65 0.39
N TYR A 303 -4.91 4.36 0.13
CA TYR A 303 -5.63 3.31 0.83
C TYR A 303 -4.96 2.98 2.16
N TYR A 304 -3.63 3.16 2.24
CA TYR A 304 -2.78 2.88 3.38
C TYR A 304 -3.33 3.53 4.64
N TRP A 305 -3.67 4.81 4.62
CA TRP A 305 -4.24 5.49 5.80
C TRP A 305 -5.56 4.86 6.27
N LYS A 306 -6.40 4.36 5.35
CA LYS A 306 -7.66 3.70 5.69
C LYS A 306 -7.45 2.32 6.30
N VAL A 307 -6.43 1.58 5.83
CA VAL A 307 -6.19 0.19 6.25
C VAL A 307 -5.04 -0.01 7.21
N ARG A 308 -4.21 0.99 7.47
CA ARG A 308 -3.03 0.91 8.36
C ARG A 308 -3.38 0.34 9.73
N LYS A 309 -4.59 0.65 10.23
CA LYS A 309 -5.12 0.12 11.50
C LYS A 309 -5.33 -1.40 11.53
N PHE A 310 -5.56 -2.01 10.38
CA PHE A 310 -5.82 -3.44 10.24
C PHE A 310 -4.73 -4.17 9.47
N ALA A 311 -3.87 -3.43 8.77
CA ALA A 311 -2.79 -3.95 7.96
C ALA A 311 -1.59 -4.32 8.83
N THR A 312 -1.05 -5.51 8.61
CA THR A 312 0.27 -5.89 9.11
C THR A 312 1.38 -5.08 8.42
N TYR A 313 2.59 -5.13 9.00
CA TYR A 313 3.77 -4.58 8.35
C TYR A 313 3.92 -5.15 6.92
N PRO A 314 4.27 -4.32 5.93
CA PRO A 314 4.44 -4.81 4.57
C PRO A 314 5.54 -5.86 4.48
N LEU A 315 5.20 -7.11 4.15
CA LEU A 315 6.19 -8.17 4.00
C LEU A 315 6.81 -8.19 2.61
N PHE A 316 6.11 -7.65 1.62
CA PHE A 316 6.57 -7.62 0.24
C PHE A 316 6.51 -6.21 -0.32
N VAL A 317 7.41 -5.95 -1.24
CA VAL A 317 7.50 -4.70 -1.97
C VAL A 317 7.35 -5.05 -3.44
N HIS A 318 6.27 -4.60 -4.06
CA HIS A 318 6.13 -4.67 -5.51
C HIS A 318 6.86 -3.53 -6.16
N SER A 319 7.39 -3.79 -7.34
CA SER A 319 7.71 -2.72 -8.26
C SER A 319 6.96 -2.89 -9.57
N HIS A 320 6.79 -1.78 -10.28
CA HIS A 320 6.20 -1.76 -11.61
C HIS A 320 7.17 -1.12 -12.58
N SER A 321 7.15 -1.60 -13.83
CA SER A 321 7.96 -1.04 -14.90
C SER A 321 7.19 -1.01 -16.22
N TRP A 322 7.77 -0.29 -17.17
CA TRP A 322 7.36 -0.32 -18.56
C TRP A 322 8.08 -1.45 -19.30
N TYR A 323 7.33 -2.11 -20.16
CA TYR A 323 7.78 -3.19 -21.01
C TYR A 323 7.57 -2.80 -22.46
N VAL A 324 8.61 -2.99 -23.27
CA VAL A 324 8.64 -2.64 -24.69
C VAL A 324 9.08 -3.84 -25.52
N PRO A 325 8.54 -4.01 -26.73
CA PRO A 325 8.97 -5.06 -27.64
C PRO A 325 10.37 -4.76 -28.16
N ILE A 326 11.18 -5.80 -28.29
CA ILE A 326 12.48 -5.75 -28.92
C ILE A 326 12.28 -5.93 -30.43
N ILE A 327 12.64 -4.90 -31.20
CA ILE A 327 12.47 -4.91 -32.65
C ILE A 327 13.72 -5.56 -33.29
N PRO A 328 13.59 -6.72 -33.97
CA PRO A 328 14.72 -7.32 -34.66
C PRO A 328 15.09 -6.48 -35.89
N ILE A 329 16.38 -6.41 -36.17
CA ILE A 329 16.88 -5.73 -37.38
C ILE A 329 16.46 -6.56 -38.61
N LEU A 330 15.99 -5.89 -39.66
CA LEU A 330 15.61 -6.55 -40.90
C LEU A 330 16.87 -7.17 -41.54
N LYS A 331 16.80 -8.44 -41.94
CA LYS A 331 17.95 -9.19 -42.46
C LYS A 331 18.65 -8.54 -43.66
N TRP A 332 17.94 -7.76 -44.48
CA TRP A 332 18.56 -7.06 -45.60
C TRP A 332 19.44 -5.89 -45.14
N GLN A 333 19.10 -5.24 -44.03
CA GLN A 333 19.90 -4.14 -43.46
C GLN A 333 21.25 -4.64 -42.95
N SER A 334 21.36 -5.93 -42.61
CA SER A 334 22.61 -6.58 -42.27
C SER A 334 23.69 -6.39 -43.33
N ILE A 335 23.33 -6.35 -44.62
CA ILE A 335 24.29 -6.20 -45.73
C ILE A 335 25.06 -4.87 -45.62
N ILE A 336 24.40 -3.81 -45.15
CA ILE A 336 24.98 -2.46 -45.09
C ILE A 336 25.56 -2.18 -43.69
N ARG A 337 25.02 -2.81 -42.63
CA ARG A 337 25.43 -2.56 -41.24
C ARG A 337 26.69 -3.27 -40.77
N ILE A 338 27.26 -4.16 -41.58
CA ILE A 338 28.50 -4.89 -41.21
C ILE A 338 29.65 -3.93 -40.92
N PHE A 339 29.78 -2.89 -41.74
CA PHE A 339 30.72 -1.82 -41.53
C PHE A 339 30.00 -0.58 -41.02
N SER A 340 30.68 0.15 -40.13
CA SER A 340 30.23 1.47 -39.73
C SER A 340 30.28 2.42 -40.94
N VAL A 341 29.56 3.53 -40.86
CA VAL A 341 29.54 4.52 -41.95
C VAL A 341 30.95 5.04 -42.23
N GLU A 342 31.75 5.23 -41.19
CA GLU A 342 33.15 5.66 -41.27
C GLU A 342 34.02 4.63 -41.99
N MET A 343 33.77 3.34 -41.78
CA MET A 343 34.54 2.29 -42.46
C MET A 343 34.14 2.20 -43.94
N TRP A 344 32.85 2.34 -44.27
CA TRP A 344 32.39 2.41 -45.66
C TRP A 344 32.99 3.60 -46.40
N THR A 345 33.06 4.77 -45.76
CA THR A 345 33.68 5.95 -46.38
C THR A 345 35.17 5.74 -46.57
N MET A 346 35.88 5.16 -45.59
CA MET A 346 37.30 4.81 -45.75
C MET A 346 37.53 3.83 -46.89
N VAL A 347 36.75 2.76 -46.99
CA VAL A 347 36.85 1.79 -48.10
C VAL A 347 36.58 2.47 -49.44
N ALA A 348 35.57 3.34 -49.53
CA ALA A 348 35.27 4.09 -50.75
C ALA A 348 36.41 5.05 -51.14
N VAL A 349 36.99 5.77 -50.17
CA VAL A 349 38.12 6.68 -50.40
C VAL A 349 39.36 5.90 -50.84
N THR A 350 39.72 4.80 -50.14
CA THR A 350 40.84 3.93 -50.52
C THR A 350 40.64 3.36 -51.92
N PHE A 351 39.40 3.00 -52.27
CA PHE A 351 39.07 2.53 -53.62
C PHE A 351 39.26 3.59 -54.70
N LEU A 352 38.84 4.84 -54.45
CA LEU A 352 39.07 5.94 -55.38
C LEU A 352 40.56 6.25 -55.53
N LEU A 353 41.31 6.34 -54.41
CA LEU A 353 42.75 6.55 -54.42
C LEU A 353 43.49 5.41 -55.15
N GLY A 354 43.08 4.16 -54.90
CA GLY A 354 43.60 2.99 -55.60
C GLY A 354 43.36 3.05 -57.10
N THR A 355 42.15 3.42 -57.52
CA THR A 355 41.79 3.58 -58.94
C THR A 355 42.63 4.67 -59.60
N ILE A 356 42.79 5.83 -58.95
CA ILE A 356 43.63 6.93 -59.43
C ILE A 356 45.09 6.47 -59.56
N THR A 357 45.60 5.75 -58.56
CA THR A 357 46.98 5.23 -58.59
C THR A 357 47.19 4.23 -59.73
N PHE A 358 46.26 3.30 -59.95
CA PHE A 358 46.33 2.38 -61.10
C PHE A 358 46.23 3.11 -62.44
N TRP A 359 45.45 4.17 -62.53
CA TRP A 359 45.33 4.98 -63.74
C TRP A 359 46.66 5.69 -64.05
N LEU A 360 47.28 6.30 -63.04
CA LEU A 360 48.59 6.95 -63.17
C LEU A 360 49.70 5.96 -63.54
N LEU A 361 49.75 4.79 -62.90
CA LEU A 361 50.74 3.75 -63.19
C LEU A 361 50.61 3.16 -64.59
N LYS A 362 49.41 3.20 -65.19
CA LYS A 362 49.12 2.64 -66.52
C LYS A 362 49.18 3.66 -67.66
N GLY A 363 49.35 4.95 -67.39
CA GLY A 363 49.45 5.98 -68.42
C GLY A 363 48.15 6.20 -69.22
N LYS A 364 48.24 6.26 -70.57
CA LYS A 364 47.14 6.64 -71.51
C LYS A 364 45.98 5.62 -71.63
N ASN A 365 45.67 4.88 -70.56
CA ASN A 365 44.55 3.95 -70.56
C ASN A 365 43.22 4.66 -70.25
N ASP A 366 42.15 4.09 -70.78
CA ASP A 366 40.77 4.54 -70.52
C ASP A 366 40.46 4.47 -69.01
N PRO A 367 40.13 5.61 -68.36
CA PRO A 367 39.85 5.64 -66.91
C PRO A 367 38.68 4.74 -66.50
N ILE A 368 37.69 4.54 -67.38
CA ILE A 368 36.54 3.66 -67.10
C ILE A 368 37.00 2.21 -66.99
N LYS A 369 37.88 1.79 -67.91
CA LYS A 369 38.45 0.44 -67.89
C LYS A 369 39.25 0.19 -66.61
N VAL A 370 40.07 1.17 -66.19
CA VAL A 370 40.84 1.08 -64.95
C VAL A 370 39.92 1.00 -63.73
N PHE A 371 38.84 1.80 -63.69
CA PHE A 371 37.85 1.73 -62.62
C PHE A 371 37.20 0.35 -62.52
N ILE A 372 36.74 -0.21 -63.64
CA ILE A 372 36.11 -1.54 -63.67
C ILE A 372 37.09 -2.64 -63.27
N ASP A 373 38.34 -2.59 -63.74
CA ASP A 373 39.37 -3.56 -63.34
C ASP A 373 39.70 -3.45 -61.84
N THR A 374 39.76 -2.23 -61.30
CA THR A 374 39.97 -2.00 -59.87
C THR A 374 38.78 -2.53 -59.06
N LEU A 375 37.56 -2.26 -59.51
CA LEU A 375 36.34 -2.78 -58.88
C LEU A 375 36.29 -4.32 -58.92
N ARG A 376 36.71 -4.93 -60.02
CA ARG A 376 36.83 -6.39 -60.13
C ARG A 376 37.74 -6.96 -59.05
N THR A 377 38.93 -6.37 -58.87
CA THR A 377 39.85 -6.84 -57.82
C THR A 377 39.28 -6.64 -56.42
N LEU A 378 38.55 -5.54 -56.17
CA LEU A 378 37.84 -5.31 -54.91
C LEU A 378 36.71 -6.33 -54.70
N LEU A 379 36.09 -6.83 -55.76
CA LEU A 379 35.09 -7.91 -55.71
C LEU A 379 35.73 -9.32 -55.78
N CYS A 380 37.05 -9.42 -55.57
CA CYS A 380 37.83 -10.66 -55.66
C CYS A 380 37.77 -11.38 -57.02
N PHE A 381 37.51 -10.65 -58.12
CA PHE A 381 37.67 -11.16 -59.48
C PHE A 381 39.07 -10.89 -60.02
N GLY A 382 39.66 -11.89 -60.67
CA GLY A 382 40.95 -11.75 -61.35
C GLY A 382 40.87 -10.80 -62.54
N ILE A 383 41.98 -10.07 -62.79
CA ILE A 383 42.14 -9.20 -63.95
C ILE A 383 43.25 -9.74 -64.87
N PRO A 384 43.07 -9.70 -66.20
CA PRO A 384 44.00 -10.30 -67.15
C PRO A 384 45.19 -9.37 -67.49
N GLN A 385 45.71 -8.62 -66.52
CA GLN A 385 46.71 -7.58 -66.77
C GLN A 385 48.06 -7.92 -66.16
N ASN A 386 49.11 -7.66 -66.94
CA ASN A 386 50.49 -7.76 -66.53
C ASN A 386 50.97 -6.38 -66.08
N PHE A 387 51.32 -6.25 -64.79
CA PHE A 387 51.95 -5.05 -64.26
C PHE A 387 53.47 -5.19 -64.38
N GLU A 388 54.08 -4.44 -65.29
CA GLU A 388 55.54 -4.41 -65.45
C GLU A 388 56.17 -3.37 -64.49
N GLY A 389 57.31 -3.73 -63.89
CA GLY A 389 58.06 -2.88 -62.97
C GLY A 389 57.82 -3.17 -61.48
N ALA A 390 58.87 -2.98 -60.69
CA ALA A 390 58.87 -3.31 -59.26
C ALA A 390 57.82 -2.51 -58.46
N LEU A 391 57.67 -1.21 -58.76
CA LEU A 391 56.73 -0.33 -58.05
C LEU A 391 55.27 -0.76 -58.28
N SER A 392 54.88 -0.98 -59.53
CA SER A 392 53.53 -1.45 -59.90
C SER A 392 53.22 -2.81 -59.28
N THR A 393 54.21 -3.71 -59.25
CA THR A 393 54.09 -5.05 -58.65
C THR A 393 53.87 -4.98 -57.14
N ILE A 394 54.67 -4.16 -56.42
CA ILE A 394 54.53 -3.97 -54.98
C ILE A 394 53.17 -3.33 -54.65
N PHE A 395 52.79 -2.27 -55.37
CA PHE A 395 51.51 -1.61 -55.16
C PHE A 395 50.34 -2.56 -55.41
N PHE A 396 50.35 -3.29 -56.53
CA PHE A 396 49.31 -4.28 -56.84
C PHE A 396 49.23 -5.38 -55.77
N SER A 397 50.38 -5.86 -55.27
CA SER A 397 50.40 -6.86 -54.19
C SER A 397 49.77 -6.32 -52.90
N LEU A 398 50.13 -5.10 -52.47
CA LEU A 398 49.52 -4.45 -51.30
C LEU A 398 48.03 -4.20 -51.50
N TRP A 399 47.61 -3.79 -52.70
CA TRP A 399 46.22 -3.61 -53.07
C TRP A 399 45.42 -4.91 -52.98
N LEU A 400 45.97 -6.03 -53.45
CA LEU A 400 45.34 -7.34 -53.32
C LEU A 400 45.22 -7.79 -51.86
N PHE A 401 46.24 -7.54 -51.03
CA PHE A 401 46.15 -7.79 -49.58
C PHE A 401 45.04 -6.96 -48.93
N PHE A 402 44.93 -5.68 -49.28
CA PHE A 402 43.83 -4.83 -48.82
C PHE A 402 42.46 -5.39 -49.25
N CYS A 403 42.29 -5.72 -50.54
CA CYS A 403 41.04 -6.29 -51.05
C CYS A 403 40.68 -7.59 -50.33
N LEU A 404 41.66 -8.48 -50.11
CA LEU A 404 41.45 -9.73 -49.38
C LEU A 404 41.01 -9.50 -47.94
N GLN A 405 41.67 -8.57 -47.22
CA GLN A 405 41.34 -8.25 -45.84
C GLN A 405 39.92 -7.67 -45.72
N ILE A 406 39.57 -6.69 -46.56
CA ILE A 406 38.24 -6.07 -46.54
C ILE A 406 37.14 -7.07 -46.88
N ASN A 407 37.32 -7.90 -47.91
CA ASN A 407 36.31 -8.92 -48.25
C ASN A 407 36.17 -9.98 -47.16
N THR A 408 37.28 -10.43 -46.57
CA THR A 408 37.23 -11.42 -45.48
C THR A 408 36.54 -10.85 -44.24
N ALA A 409 36.85 -9.61 -43.86
CA ALA A 409 36.19 -8.91 -42.76
C ALA A 409 34.69 -8.71 -43.04
N TYR A 410 34.34 -8.31 -44.26
CA TYR A 410 32.96 -8.12 -44.67
C TYR A 410 32.16 -9.43 -44.67
N GLN A 411 32.69 -10.50 -45.27
CA GLN A 411 32.02 -11.80 -45.35
C GLN A 411 31.86 -12.45 -43.98
N SER A 412 32.88 -12.39 -43.12
CA SER A 412 32.79 -12.89 -41.75
C SER A 412 31.74 -12.13 -40.94
N GLY A 413 31.70 -10.80 -41.05
CA GLY A 413 30.66 -9.97 -40.45
C GLY A 413 29.27 -10.29 -41.00
N LEU A 414 29.13 -10.45 -42.32
CA LEU A 414 27.86 -10.79 -42.97
C LEU A 414 27.32 -12.12 -42.46
N ILE A 415 28.16 -13.15 -42.37
CA ILE A 415 27.76 -14.46 -41.84
C ILE A 415 27.28 -14.33 -40.40
N ALA A 416 28.00 -13.59 -39.55
CA ALA A 416 27.59 -13.34 -38.17
C ALA A 416 26.24 -12.61 -38.09
N PHE A 417 26.05 -11.55 -38.87
CA PHE A 417 24.78 -10.81 -38.92
C PHE A 417 23.63 -11.59 -39.58
N LEU A 418 23.89 -12.53 -40.50
CA LEU A 418 22.84 -13.38 -41.07
C LEU A 418 22.41 -14.48 -40.09
N ALA A 419 23.35 -14.99 -39.28
CA ALA A 419 23.05 -15.90 -38.19
C ALA A 419 22.28 -15.19 -37.05
N GLU A 420 22.71 -13.97 -36.71
CA GLU A 420 22.14 -13.17 -35.64
C GLU A 420 22.15 -11.68 -36.02
N PRO A 421 21.07 -11.17 -36.65
CA PRO A 421 21.03 -9.80 -37.17
C PRO A 421 21.06 -8.72 -36.08
N GLY A 422 21.09 -9.13 -34.81
CA GLY A 422 20.95 -8.25 -33.67
C GLY A 422 19.55 -7.67 -33.56
N THR A 423 19.40 -6.77 -32.60
CA THR A 423 18.17 -6.06 -32.31
C THR A 423 18.45 -4.57 -32.25
N HIS A 424 17.46 -3.74 -32.52
CA HIS A 424 17.57 -2.33 -32.18
C HIS A 424 17.77 -2.20 -30.67
N GLN A 425 18.54 -1.18 -30.27
CA GLN A 425 18.68 -0.87 -28.84
C GLN A 425 17.27 -0.61 -28.29
N PRO A 426 16.83 -1.37 -27.27
CA PRO A 426 15.52 -1.18 -26.71
C PRO A 426 15.44 0.21 -26.06
N ILE A 427 14.24 0.77 -26.03
CA ILE A 427 13.96 2.00 -25.29
C ILE A 427 14.35 1.77 -23.83
N THR A 428 15.23 2.62 -23.32
CA THR A 428 15.78 2.48 -21.96
C THR A 428 15.19 3.47 -20.97
N SER A 429 14.71 4.62 -21.46
CA SER A 429 14.18 5.71 -20.62
C SER A 429 12.71 6.02 -20.92
N ILE A 430 12.07 6.72 -19.98
CA ILE A 430 10.67 7.13 -20.11
C ILE A 430 10.53 8.24 -21.14
N GLU A 431 11.50 9.14 -21.23
CA GLU A 431 11.53 10.24 -22.20
C GLU A 431 11.65 9.69 -23.63
N GLU A 432 12.47 8.66 -23.82
CA GLU A 432 12.53 7.89 -25.08
C GLU A 432 11.17 7.22 -25.36
N LEU A 433 10.54 6.62 -24.35
CA LEU A 433 9.22 6.00 -24.52
C LEU A 433 8.14 7.03 -24.89
N GLU A 434 8.15 8.21 -24.27
CA GLU A 434 7.19 9.29 -24.56
C GLU A 434 7.36 9.86 -25.96
N SER A 435 8.60 9.97 -26.45
CA SER A 435 8.91 10.45 -27.81
C SER A 435 8.78 9.39 -28.90
N SER A 436 8.82 8.10 -28.54
CA SER A 436 8.81 6.99 -29.50
C SER A 436 7.48 6.74 -30.23
N GLY A 437 6.38 7.35 -29.77
CA GLY A 437 5.04 7.16 -30.35
C GLY A 437 4.42 5.78 -30.08
N PHE A 438 4.93 5.04 -29.10
CA PHE A 438 4.33 3.78 -28.65
C PHE A 438 2.96 4.03 -28.01
N ILE A 439 2.02 3.13 -28.30
CA ILE A 439 0.73 3.08 -27.62
C ILE A 439 0.97 2.53 -26.22
N LYS A 440 0.65 3.32 -25.20
CA LYS A 440 0.86 2.98 -23.79
C LYS A 440 -0.39 2.30 -23.25
N GLU A 441 -0.26 1.07 -22.77
CA GLU A 441 -1.34 0.28 -22.13
C GLU A 441 -0.93 -0.16 -20.72
N SER A 442 -1.90 -0.53 -19.88
CA SER A 442 -1.66 -1.05 -18.53
C SER A 442 -2.24 -2.45 -18.36
N SER A 443 -1.44 -3.36 -17.80
CA SER A 443 -1.90 -4.68 -17.34
C SER A 443 -2.57 -4.64 -15.96
N LEU A 444 -2.57 -3.47 -15.32
CA LEU A 444 -3.22 -3.22 -14.04
C LEU A 444 -4.52 -2.46 -14.28
N LEU A 445 -5.60 -2.97 -13.69
CA LEU A 445 -6.88 -2.27 -13.67
C LEU A 445 -6.84 -1.21 -12.56
N PHE A 446 -6.91 0.06 -12.95
CA PHE A 446 -7.11 1.16 -12.02
C PHE A 446 -8.61 1.47 -11.96
N GLU A 447 -9.27 1.05 -10.88
CA GLU A 447 -10.69 1.31 -10.70
C GLU A 447 -10.91 2.79 -10.35
N ASN A 448 -11.72 3.49 -11.15
CA ASN A 448 -11.88 4.96 -11.13
C ASN A 448 -12.41 5.53 -9.79
N ASP A 449 -12.99 4.71 -8.92
CA ASP A 449 -14.02 5.22 -8.00
C ASP A 449 -13.54 5.64 -6.60
N SER A 450 -12.27 5.52 -6.20
CA SER A 450 -11.96 5.94 -4.80
C SER A 450 -10.52 6.27 -4.42
N ILE A 451 -9.57 6.22 -5.36
CA ILE A 451 -8.15 6.35 -5.03
C ILE A 451 -7.64 7.65 -5.65
N SER A 452 -7.63 8.73 -4.88
CA SER A 452 -6.89 9.95 -5.21
C SER A 452 -5.37 9.71 -5.22
N PHE A 453 -4.86 9.06 -6.26
CA PHE A 453 -3.44 8.95 -6.50
C PHE A 453 -2.75 10.33 -6.46
N SER A 454 -1.43 10.35 -6.23
CA SER A 454 -0.66 11.60 -6.34
C SER A 454 -0.85 12.20 -7.74
N ALA A 455 -0.62 13.51 -7.89
CA ALA A 455 -0.71 14.18 -9.19
C ALA A 455 0.15 13.48 -10.26
N ASP A 456 1.30 12.94 -9.84
CA ASP A 456 2.24 12.21 -10.69
C ASP A 456 1.71 10.85 -11.14
N ASP A 457 0.83 10.21 -10.38
CA ASP A 457 0.26 8.89 -10.72
C ASP A 457 -1.06 9.00 -11.52
N TYR A 458 -1.58 10.22 -11.72
CA TYR A 458 -2.85 10.44 -12.42
C TYR A 458 -2.82 9.96 -13.88
N PHE A 459 -1.65 9.99 -14.54
CA PHE A 459 -1.53 9.51 -15.91
C PHE A 459 -1.74 8.00 -16.02
N LEU A 460 -1.43 7.22 -14.98
CA LEU A 460 -1.59 5.76 -14.98
C LEU A 460 -3.07 5.35 -15.05
N GLN A 461 -3.96 6.12 -14.42
CA GLN A 461 -5.41 5.87 -14.49
C GLN A 461 -6.00 6.07 -15.89
N LYS A 462 -5.35 6.89 -16.72
CA LYS A 462 -5.78 7.13 -18.10
C LYS A 462 -5.30 6.06 -19.08
N LEU A 463 -4.43 5.14 -18.64
CA LEU A 463 -3.93 4.10 -19.50
C LEU A 463 -5.03 3.09 -19.81
N PRO A 464 -5.27 2.74 -21.09
CA PRO A 464 -6.20 1.69 -21.44
C PRO A 464 -5.78 0.36 -20.81
N TYR A 465 -6.74 -0.29 -20.17
CA TYR A 465 -6.52 -1.61 -19.57
C TYR A 465 -6.48 -2.68 -20.66
N CYS A 466 -5.43 -3.49 -20.67
CA CYS A 466 -5.20 -4.50 -21.70
C CYS A 466 -5.62 -5.93 -21.29
N GLY A 467 -6.37 -6.10 -20.21
CA GLY A 467 -6.80 -7.42 -19.74
C GLY A 467 -5.74 -8.09 -18.88
N ASN A 468 -5.67 -9.42 -18.93
CA ASN A 468 -4.63 -10.13 -18.19
C ASN A 468 -3.25 -9.87 -18.84
N ALA A 469 -2.17 -9.97 -18.06
CA ALA A 469 -0.85 -9.62 -18.60
C ALA A 469 -0.44 -10.49 -19.80
N ALA A 470 -0.89 -11.77 -19.87
CA ALA A 470 -0.59 -12.64 -21.00
C ALA A 470 -1.18 -12.10 -22.31
N GLU A 471 -2.44 -11.68 -22.32
CA GLU A 471 -3.09 -11.03 -23.47
C GLU A 471 -2.41 -9.71 -23.85
N CYS A 472 -1.98 -8.94 -22.85
CA CYS A 472 -1.20 -7.73 -23.09
C CYS A 472 0.14 -8.04 -23.78
N PHE A 473 0.83 -9.11 -23.37
CA PHE A 473 2.07 -9.56 -24.00
C PHE A 473 1.85 -10.01 -25.44
N ASP A 474 0.81 -10.81 -25.68
CA ASP A 474 0.48 -11.27 -27.02
C ASP A 474 0.21 -10.09 -27.95
N ARG A 475 -0.56 -9.10 -27.49
CA ARG A 475 -0.81 -7.87 -28.25
C ARG A 475 0.47 -7.08 -28.51
N MET A 476 1.33 -6.95 -27.51
CA MET A 476 2.61 -6.25 -27.64
C MET A 476 3.53 -6.93 -28.66
N ILE A 477 3.62 -8.26 -28.63
CA ILE A 477 4.41 -9.06 -29.57
C ILE A 477 3.84 -8.96 -30.99
N GLN A 478 2.51 -8.98 -31.14
CA GLN A 478 1.84 -8.91 -32.45
C GLN A 478 1.98 -7.52 -33.11
N HIS A 479 1.74 -6.45 -32.36
CA HIS A 479 1.68 -5.10 -32.93
C HIS A 479 3.03 -4.37 -32.94
N LYS A 480 3.98 -4.78 -32.08
CA LYS A 480 5.33 -4.22 -31.94
C LYS A 480 5.42 -2.69 -31.74
N LYS A 481 4.29 -2.05 -31.42
CA LYS A 481 4.14 -0.60 -31.17
C LYS A 481 3.39 -0.31 -29.89
N ILE A 482 3.24 -1.31 -29.03
CA ILE A 482 2.58 -1.21 -27.74
C ILE A 482 3.65 -1.27 -26.66
N ALA A 483 3.58 -0.38 -25.69
CA ALA A 483 4.35 -0.45 -24.46
C ALA A 483 3.39 -0.72 -23.31
N MET A 484 3.75 -1.67 -22.46
CA MET A 484 2.88 -2.14 -21.40
C MET A 484 3.44 -1.75 -20.04
N TYR A 485 2.63 -1.10 -19.21
CA TYR A 485 2.92 -0.90 -17.81
C TYR A 485 2.45 -2.12 -16.99
N GLY A 486 3.30 -2.64 -16.12
CA GLY A 486 2.96 -3.82 -15.34
C GLY A 486 3.87 -4.11 -14.17
N SER A 487 3.42 -5.07 -13.36
CA SER A 487 4.18 -5.64 -12.25
C SER A 487 5.50 -6.23 -12.74
N THR A 488 6.62 -5.88 -12.09
CA THR A 488 7.92 -6.44 -12.43
C THR A 488 7.99 -7.93 -12.20
N MET A 489 7.60 -8.35 -10.99
CA MET A 489 7.65 -9.74 -10.58
C MET A 489 6.80 -10.64 -11.47
N TYR A 490 5.56 -10.24 -11.76
CA TYR A 490 4.65 -11.05 -12.55
C TYR A 490 5.07 -11.08 -14.02
N THR A 491 5.44 -9.92 -14.56
CA THR A 491 5.91 -9.82 -15.94
C THR A 491 7.19 -10.60 -16.17
N ASP A 492 8.19 -10.46 -15.29
CA ASP A 492 9.47 -11.14 -15.45
C ASP A 492 9.30 -12.67 -15.40
N MET A 493 8.33 -13.16 -14.62
CA MET A 493 7.95 -14.58 -14.62
C MET A 493 7.36 -15.00 -15.97
N ILE A 494 6.43 -14.22 -16.54
CA ILE A 494 5.85 -14.50 -17.86
C ILE A 494 6.91 -14.42 -18.96
N MET A 495 7.78 -13.41 -18.93
CA MET A 495 8.88 -13.27 -19.89
C MET A 495 9.81 -14.47 -19.86
N LYS A 496 10.14 -15.00 -18.67
CA LYS A 496 10.93 -16.24 -18.54
C LYS A 496 10.21 -17.44 -19.14
N TYR A 497 8.90 -17.55 -18.95
CA TYR A 497 8.09 -18.60 -19.55
C TYR A 497 8.09 -18.50 -21.09
N ILE A 498 7.78 -17.33 -21.64
CA ILE A 498 7.77 -17.09 -23.10
C ILE A 498 9.16 -17.29 -23.72
N SER A 499 10.22 -16.84 -23.03
CA SER A 499 11.60 -17.00 -23.49
C SER A 499 12.12 -18.42 -23.34
N SER A 500 11.45 -19.30 -22.58
CA SER A 500 11.82 -20.72 -22.55
C SER A 500 11.42 -21.43 -23.85
N ASP A 501 10.31 -21.00 -24.47
CA ASP A 501 9.87 -21.50 -25.78
C ASP A 501 10.65 -20.86 -26.93
N LYS A 502 11.03 -19.59 -26.78
CA LYS A 502 11.77 -18.82 -27.79
C LYS A 502 13.18 -18.55 -27.30
N LYS A 503 14.20 -19.07 -28.01
CA LYS A 503 15.63 -18.88 -27.68
C LYS A 503 16.10 -17.42 -27.49
N ARG A 504 15.27 -16.41 -27.76
CA ARG A 504 15.60 -14.98 -27.66
C ARG A 504 14.49 -14.20 -26.95
N PRO A 505 14.83 -13.22 -26.09
CA PRO A 505 13.86 -12.32 -25.49
C PRO A 505 13.25 -11.41 -26.58
N GLU A 506 11.93 -11.35 -26.65
CA GLU A 506 11.19 -10.45 -27.55
C GLU A 506 10.76 -9.15 -26.86
N ILE A 507 11.02 -9.02 -25.56
CA ILE A 507 10.52 -7.94 -24.70
C ILE A 507 11.65 -7.49 -23.79
N ALA A 508 11.75 -6.18 -23.58
CA ALA A 508 12.68 -5.56 -22.65
C ALA A 508 11.90 -4.73 -21.61
N SER A 509 12.40 -4.75 -20.37
CA SER A 509 11.93 -3.85 -19.30
C SER A 509 12.75 -2.56 -19.30
N LEU A 510 12.10 -1.41 -19.10
CA LEU A 510 12.80 -0.16 -18.76
C LEU A 510 13.40 -0.27 -17.35
N LYS A 511 14.56 0.36 -17.13
CA LYS A 511 15.27 0.39 -15.85
C LYS A 511 15.62 1.84 -15.50
N PRO A 512 15.49 2.27 -14.22
CA PRO A 512 15.00 1.51 -13.06
C PRO A 512 13.48 1.31 -13.06
N ALA A 513 12.98 0.47 -12.16
CA ALA A 513 11.53 0.33 -11.96
C ALA A 513 10.94 1.66 -11.49
N PHE A 514 9.76 2.00 -12.02
CA PHE A 514 9.17 3.34 -11.92
C PHE A 514 8.45 3.58 -10.59
N SER A 515 7.72 2.58 -10.10
CA SER A 515 6.96 2.71 -8.86
C SER A 515 7.20 1.53 -7.95
N ILE A 516 7.08 1.80 -6.64
CA ILE A 516 7.21 0.82 -5.58
C ILE A 516 5.91 0.82 -4.79
N THR A 517 5.23 -0.33 -4.73
CA THR A 517 4.00 -0.50 -3.96
C THR A 517 4.23 -1.54 -2.86
N PRO A 518 4.24 -1.13 -1.57
CA PRO A 518 4.30 -2.10 -0.50
C PRO A 518 3.01 -2.92 -0.43
N PHE A 519 3.13 -4.19 -0.04
CA PHE A 519 2.01 -5.09 0.25
C PHE A 519 2.02 -5.48 1.72
N SER A 520 0.94 -5.21 2.43
CA SER A 520 0.69 -5.86 3.71
C SER A 520 0.12 -7.25 3.47
N THR A 521 0.52 -8.17 4.33
CA THR A 521 0.02 -9.54 4.22
C THR A 521 -1.39 -9.65 4.71
N CYS A 522 -1.81 -8.90 5.73
CA CYS A 522 -3.04 -9.22 6.41
C CYS A 522 -3.82 -8.01 6.86
N ARG A 523 -5.10 -7.97 6.49
CA ARG A 523 -6.13 -7.22 7.21
C ARG A 523 -6.65 -8.09 8.35
N LEU A 524 -6.10 -7.96 9.56
CA LEU A 524 -6.59 -8.71 10.74
C LEU A 524 -7.80 -8.00 11.33
N ARG A 525 -8.93 -8.70 11.42
CA ARG A 525 -10.16 -8.19 12.05
C ARG A 525 -10.27 -8.55 13.53
N THR A 526 -9.50 -9.51 14.05
CA THR A 526 -9.87 -10.18 15.31
C THR A 526 -8.75 -10.83 16.12
N ILE A 527 -7.47 -10.44 16.00
CA ILE A 527 -6.43 -11.01 16.87
C ILE A 527 -5.79 -9.92 17.71
N ALA A 528 -6.07 -9.97 19.02
CA ALA A 528 -5.38 -9.16 20.01
C ALA A 528 -3.87 -9.45 19.93
N ASN A 529 -3.09 -8.38 19.89
CA ASN A 529 -1.66 -8.41 19.65
C ASN A 529 -0.95 -9.22 20.75
N LYS A 530 -0.25 -10.29 20.38
CA LYS A 530 0.75 -10.93 21.25
C LYS A 530 1.95 -9.98 21.31
N LYS A 531 2.40 -9.59 22.51
CA LYS A 531 3.69 -8.89 22.69
C LYS A 531 4.80 -9.72 22.05
N ASN A 532 5.45 -9.16 21.01
CA ASN A 532 6.81 -9.52 20.61
C ASN A 532 7.72 -8.38 21.05
#